data_AF-A0A9D1LD83-F1
#
_entry.id   AF-A0A9D1LD83-F1
#
_cell.length_a   1.000
_cell.length_b   1.000
_cell.length_c   1.000
_cell.angle_alpha   90.00
_cell.angle_beta   90.00
_cell.angle_gamma   90.00
#
_symmetry.space_group_name_H-M   'P 1'
#
loop_
_entity.id
_entity.type
_entity.pdbx_description
1 polymer ?
#
loop_
_entity_poly.entity_id
_entity_poly.type
_entity_poly.pdbx_seq_one_letter_code
_entity_poly.pdbx_strand_id
1 'polypeptide(L)' 'MNLTEKTLRQTYKYKGRILNLRVDDIELPDGKPALREVVEHPGGVCIAALTETQELLFVEQFRYPYREVV' A
#
# COMPACT_ATOMS: atom_id res chain seq x y z
N MET A 1 -17.65 -8.94 17.48
CA MET A 1 -18.16 -8.51 16.16
C MET A 1 -17.19 -8.99 15.11
N ASN A 2 -17.66 -9.65 14.04
CA ASN A 2 -16.79 -10.04 12.93
C ASN A 2 -16.62 -8.84 12.00
N LEU A 3 -15.39 -8.43 11.72
CA LEU A 3 -15.05 -7.29 10.85
C LEU A 3 -14.33 -7.74 9.56
N THR A 4 -14.20 -9.04 9.35
CA THR A 4 -13.49 -9.61 8.21
C THR A 4 -14.36 -9.55 6.95
N GLU A 5 -13.81 -8.95 5.90
CA GLU A 5 -14.38 -8.97 4.55
C GLU A 5 -13.93 -10.22 3.80
N LYS A 6 -14.80 -10.76 2.94
CA LYS A 6 -14.48 -11.93 2.11
C LYS A 6 -14.29 -11.51 0.66
N THR A 7 -13.12 -11.75 0.10
CA THR A 7 -12.88 -11.58 -1.33
C THR A 7 -13.65 -12.64 -2.13
N LEU A 8 -14.45 -12.19 -3.10
CA LEU A 8 -15.22 -13.04 -4.01
C LEU A 8 -14.53 -13.20 -5.36
N ARG A 9 -13.97 -12.11 -5.90
CA ARG A 9 -13.26 -12.11 -7.18
C ARG A 9 -12.23 -10.99 -7.22
N GLN A 10 -11.10 -11.25 -7.86
CA GLN A 10 -10.05 -10.26 -8.08
C GLN A 10 -9.93 -9.96 -9.57
N THR A 11 -10.00 -8.68 -9.94
CA THR A 11 -9.87 -8.25 -11.34
C THR A 11 -8.71 -7.28 -11.48
N TYR A 12 -7.61 -7.73 -12.11
CA TYR A 12 -6.50 -6.84 -12.44
C TYR A 12 -6.91 -5.85 -13.54
N LYS A 13 -6.78 -4.55 -13.25
CA LYS A 13 -6.99 -3.47 -14.22
C LYS A 13 -5.68 -3.01 -14.85
N TYR A 14 -4.57 -3.16 -14.13
CA TYR A 14 -3.24 -2.85 -14.63
C TYR A 14 -2.21 -3.78 -14.00
N LYS A 15 -1.25 -4.24 -14.81
CA LYS A 15 -0.07 -4.99 -14.38
C LYS A 15 1.17 -4.29 -14.90
N GLY A 16 1.87 -3.63 -13.99
CA GLY A 16 3.08 -2.87 -14.30
C GLY A 16 4.34 -3.60 -13.89
N ARG A 17 5.47 -2.92 -14.09
CA ARG A 17 6.79 -3.41 -13.68
C ARG A 17 7.00 -3.36 -12.16
N ILE A 18 6.41 -2.35 -11.49
CA ILE A 18 6.67 -2.06 -10.07
C ILE A 18 5.42 -2.32 -9.20
N LEU A 19 4.23 -2.08 -9.74
CA LEU A 19 2.96 -2.24 -9.04
C LEU A 19 1.90 -2.87 -9.94
N ASN A 20 0.88 -3.45 -9.32
CA ASN A 20 -0.36 -3.85 -9.97
C ASN A 20 -1.54 -3.10 -9.36
N LEU A 21 -2.59 -2.87 -10.16
CA LEU A 21 -3.87 -2.36 -9.70
C LEU A 21 -4.93 -3.43 -9.93
N ARG A 22 -5.67 -3.77 -8.88
CA ARG A 22 -6.84 -4.64 -8.95
C ARG A 22 -8.06 -3.97 -8.36
N VAL A 23 -9.22 -4.36 -8.87
CA VAL A 23 -10.54 -4.05 -8.30
C VAL A 23 -11.16 -5.38 -7.91
N ASP A 24 -11.35 -5.56 -6.61
CA ASP A 24 -11.90 -6.77 -6.03
C ASP A 24 -13.39 -6.61 -5.76
N ASP A 25 -14.16 -7.63 -6.10
CA ASP A 25 -15.51 -7.84 -5.61
C ASP A 25 -15.42 -8.52 -4.24
N ILE A 26 -16.05 -7.93 -3.22
CA ILE A 26 -16.00 -8.42 -1.83
C ILE A 26 -17.40 -8.53 -1.21
N GLU A 27 -17.51 -9.35 -0.17
CA GLU A 27 -18.66 -9.45 0.72
C GLU A 27 -18.30 -8.86 2.09
N LEU A 28 -19.10 -7.90 2.56
CA LEU A 28 -18.98 -7.32 3.88
C LEU A 28 -19.47 -8.30 4.96
N PRO A 29 -19.14 -8.09 6.25
CA PRO A 29 -19.61 -8.96 7.33
C PRO A 29 -21.13 -9.08 7.45
N ASP A 30 -21.90 -8.13 6.92
CA ASP A 30 -23.37 -8.14 6.87
C ASP A 30 -23.95 -8.82 5.61
N GLY A 31 -23.09 -9.45 4.79
CA GLY A 31 -23.46 -10.15 3.56
C GLY A 31 -23.66 -9.24 2.35
N LYS A 32 -23.49 -7.92 2.48
CA LYS A 32 -23.67 -7.01 1.34
C LYS A 32 -22.42 -7.00 0.43
N PRO A 33 -22.61 -6.85 -0.90
CA PRO A 33 -21.49 -6.70 -1.82
C PRO A 33 -20.87 -5.31 -1.73
N ALA A 34 -19.56 -5.24 -1.97
CA ALA A 34 -18.83 -3.98 -2.14
C ALA A 34 -17.62 -4.17 -3.09
N LEU A 35 -16.95 -3.06 -3.40
CA LEU A 35 -15.72 -3.04 -4.20
C LEU A 35 -14.53 -2.53 -3.36
N ARG A 36 -13.33 -3.04 -3.67
CA ARG A 36 -12.06 -2.52 -3.14
C ARG A 36 -11.09 -2.30 -4.30
N GLU A 37 -10.60 -1.08 -4.44
CA GLU A 37 -9.43 -0.79 -5.28
C GLU A 37 -8.16 -1.05 -4.47
N VAL A 38 -7.28 -1.89 -4.99
CA VAL A 38 -6.06 -2.29 -4.30
C VAL A 38 -4.85 -2.09 -5.21
N VAL A 39 -3.90 -1.30 -4.71
CA VAL A 39 -2.56 -1.17 -5.30
C VAL A 39 -1.65 -2.17 -4.60
N GLU A 40 -1.18 -3.17 -5.35
CA GLU A 40 -0.22 -4.16 -4.83
C GLU A 40 1.19 -3.57 -4.86
N HIS A 41 1.82 -3.50 -3.69
CA HIS A 41 3.20 -3.07 -3.52
C HIS A 41 4.03 -4.25 -2.99
N PRO A 42 5.26 -4.50 -3.52
CA PRO A 42 6.10 -5.65 -3.13
C PRO A 42 6.60 -5.61 -1.67
N GLY A 43 6.28 -4.54 -0.93
CA GLY A 43 6.78 -4.27 0.42
C GLY A 43 8.00 -3.36 0.41
N GLY A 44 8.44 -2.96 1.60
CA GLY A 44 9.59 -2.09 1.82
C GLY A 44 10.04 -2.12 3.27
N VAL A 45 11.23 -1.59 3.54
CA VAL A 45 11.79 -1.47 4.89
C VAL A 45 12.14 -0.02 5.16
N CYS A 46 11.91 0.42 6.39
CA CYS A 46 12.39 1.70 6.92
C CYS A 46 13.45 1.41 7.98
N ILE A 47 14.50 2.24 8.03
CA ILE A 47 15.60 2.12 8.99
C ILE A 47 15.65 3.40 9.79
N ALA A 48 15.62 3.29 11.12
CA ALA A 48 15.95 4.37 12.03
C ALA A 48 17.42 4.22 12.45
N ALA A 49 18.33 4.93 11.77
CA ALA A 49 19.75 4.89 12.07
C ALA A 49 20.08 5.93 13.16
N LEU A 50 20.44 5.45 14.35
CA LEU A 50 20.76 6.26 15.52
C LEU A 50 22.28 6.35 15.71
N THR A 51 22.80 7.56 15.84
CA THR A 51 24.22 7.81 16.14
C THR A 51 24.53 7.62 17.63
N GLU A 52 25.82 7.58 17.97
CA GLU A 52 26.28 7.55 19.37
C GLU A 52 25.84 8.81 20.16
N THR A 53 25.60 9.93 19.47
CA THR A 53 25.11 11.20 20.02
C THR A 53 23.58 11.29 20.12
N GLN A 54 22.86 10.20 19.86
CA GLN A 54 21.39 10.13 19.87
C GLN A 54 20.71 10.96 18.77
N GLU A 55 21.35 11.10 17.61
CA GLU A 55 20.78 11.77 16.43
C GLU A 55 20.30 10.74 15.40
N LEU A 56 19.21 11.04 14.70
CA LEU A 56 18.70 10.21 13.60
C LEU A 56 19.27 10.68 12.27
N LEU A 57 19.76 9.75 11.46
CA LEU A 57 20.19 10.03 10.09
C LEU A 57 19.00 9.99 9.12
N PHE A 58 18.90 11.02 8.28
CA PHE A 58 17.91 11.15 7.22
C PHE A 58 18.58 11.25 5.85
N VAL A 59 17.78 11.08 4.80
CA VAL A 59 18.20 11.29 3.41
C VAL A 59 17.28 12.32 2.78
N GLU A 60 17.82 13.13 1.87
CA GLU A 60 17.03 14.02 1.01
C GLU A 60 16.97 13.45 -0.41
N GLN A 61 15.77 13.35 -0.97
CA GLN A 61 15.53 12.79 -2.29
C GLN A 61 14.34 13.45 -2.97
N PHE A 62 14.48 13.79 -4.27
CA PHE A 62 13.33 14.17 -5.08
C PHE A 62 12.33 13.02 -5.22
N ARG A 63 11.08 13.25 -4.81
CA ARG A 63 9.98 12.31 -4.95
C ARG A 63 9.05 12.77 -6.07
N TYR A 64 9.15 12.13 -7.23
CA TYR A 64 8.31 12.44 -8.38
C TYR A 64 6.80 12.48 -8.08
N PRO A 65 6.22 11.60 -7.23
CA PRO A 65 4.80 11.71 -6.85
C PRO A 65 4.44 13.01 -6.13
N TYR A 66 5.37 13.60 -5.36
CA TYR A 66 5.15 14.85 -4.61
C TYR A 66 5.64 16.09 -5.35
N ARG A 67 6.48 15.91 -6.39
CA ARG A 67 7.08 16.99 -7.18
C ARG A 67 8.02 17.90 -6.39
N GLU A 68 8.61 17.40 -5.33
CA GLU A 68 9.55 18.12 -4.47
C GLU A 68 10.65 17.22 -3.92
N VAL A 69 11.69 17.83 -3.34
CA VAL A 69 12.74 17.15 -2.58
C VAL A 69 12.28 17.02 -1.12
N VAL A 70 12.27 15.79 -0.61
CA VAL A 70 11.90 15.44 0.78
C VAL A 70 12.98 14.65 1.47
#